data_AF-A0A314ZGG8-F1
#
_entry.id   AF-A0A314ZGG8-F1
#
_cell.length_a   1.000
_cell.length_b   1.000
_cell.length_c   1.000
_cell.angle_alpha   90.00
_cell.angle_beta   90.00
_cell.angle_gamma   90.00
#
_symmetry.space_group_name_H-M   'P 1'
#
loop_
_entity.id
_entity.type
_entity.pdbx_description
1 polymer ?
#
loop_
_entity_poly.entity_id
_entity_poly.type
_entity_poly.pdbx_seq_one_letter_code
_entity_poly.pdbx_strand_id
1 'polypeptide(L)'
;MATDEEKQTTTFKTLGICDELVDACQKLGWTVPTPIQVESMPSALDGKDLIALAQTGSGKTGAFALPILQELINSPQAFFACVLSPTRELAIQIAEQFQALGSEIGVKCAVLVGGVDMVQQSINLAKRPHVVVATPGRLMDHLSNTKGFSLRSLKFLVLDEADRLLNEDFEKSIDEILNVIPRDRRTYLFSATMTKKVKKLQRACLRNPVKIEVASKYSTVDTLNQQYRFLPAKYKDCYLVYILTEKCQCTTMVFTRTCDATQLLALMLRNLGIRAIPISGHMTQSKRLGALNMFKAGECNVLICTDVASRGLDIPSVDMVINYDIPTNSKDYIHRVGRTARAGRYGVAISLVNQYELEWYIQIEKLIDKKLPEFPAEEDEVLLLFERVKEAKRLALKNIKDGGGKKRRGENYGEEEDIDKYFGHKGGKSKKFKSR
;
A
#
# COMPACT_ATOMS: atom_id res chain seq x y z
N MET A 1 -14.23 -21.03 21.39
CA MET A 1 -13.22 -20.00 21.70
C MET A 1 -12.01 -20.77 22.21
N ALA A 2 -10.96 -20.85 21.40
CA ALA A 2 -9.71 -21.52 21.76
C ALA A 2 -8.97 -20.73 22.86
N THR A 3 -8.46 -21.41 23.88
CA THR A 3 -7.70 -20.82 25.00
C THR A 3 -6.32 -20.34 24.54
N ASP A 4 -5.72 -19.35 25.19
CA ASP A 4 -4.46 -18.72 24.76
C ASP A 4 -3.25 -19.67 24.66
N GLU A 5 -3.31 -20.87 25.25
CA GLU A 5 -2.31 -21.94 25.06
C GLU A 5 -2.41 -22.64 23.68
N GLU A 6 -3.59 -22.70 23.03
CA GLU A 6 -3.75 -23.30 21.69
C GLU A 6 -3.17 -22.41 20.57
N LYS A 7 -2.92 -21.12 20.83
CA LYS A 7 -2.35 -20.19 19.85
C LYS A 7 -0.87 -20.44 19.55
N GLN A 8 -0.15 -21.23 20.37
CA GLN A 8 1.28 -21.51 20.18
C GLN A 8 1.59 -22.77 19.34
N THR A 9 0.60 -23.58 18.95
CA THR A 9 0.82 -24.85 18.22
C THR A 9 0.35 -24.88 16.76
N THR A 10 -0.29 -23.81 16.26
CA THR A 10 -0.84 -23.80 14.90
C THR A 10 0.23 -23.49 13.86
N THR A 11 0.52 -24.46 12.99
CA THR A 11 1.43 -24.35 11.83
C THR A 11 0.64 -24.36 10.52
N PHE A 12 1.25 -23.91 9.42
CA PHE A 12 0.64 -24.03 8.09
C PHE A 12 0.26 -25.48 7.74
N LYS A 13 1.10 -26.44 8.15
CA LYS A 13 0.83 -27.88 7.96
C LYS A 13 -0.43 -28.34 8.71
N THR A 14 -0.58 -27.93 9.97
CA THR A 14 -1.80 -28.25 10.76
C THR A 14 -3.06 -27.57 10.23
N LEU A 15 -2.92 -26.49 9.45
CA LEU A 15 -4.02 -25.83 8.77
C LEU A 15 -4.44 -26.52 7.46
N GLY A 16 -3.80 -27.63 7.09
CA GLY A 16 -4.11 -28.40 5.88
C GLY A 16 -3.44 -27.89 4.61
N ILE A 17 -2.36 -27.11 4.73
CA ILE A 17 -1.53 -26.69 3.59
C ILE A 17 -0.56 -27.81 3.21
N CYS A 18 -0.42 -28.08 1.91
CA CYS A 18 0.49 -29.10 1.38
C CYS A 18 1.97 -28.75 1.58
N ASP A 19 2.83 -29.77 1.59
CA ASP A 19 4.23 -29.62 1.97
C ASP A 19 5.00 -28.64 1.04
N GLU A 20 4.70 -28.63 -0.27
CA GLU A 20 5.32 -27.72 -1.24
C GLU A 20 5.05 -26.24 -0.90
N LEU A 21 3.82 -25.93 -0.47
CA LEU A 21 3.45 -24.57 -0.08
C LEU A 21 3.95 -24.21 1.33
N VAL A 22 4.07 -25.19 2.22
CA VAL A 22 4.71 -24.99 3.54
C VAL A 22 6.19 -24.64 3.37
N ASP A 23 6.90 -25.34 2.49
CA ASP A 23 8.31 -25.07 2.19
C ASP A 23 8.50 -23.69 1.55
N ALA A 24 7.60 -23.31 0.63
CA ALA A 24 7.58 -21.96 0.07
C ALA A 24 7.35 -20.89 1.15
N CYS A 25 6.44 -21.11 2.10
CA CYS A 25 6.22 -20.21 3.23
C CYS A 25 7.51 -20.06 4.08
N GLN A 26 8.20 -21.16 4.39
CA GLN A 26 9.45 -21.11 5.16
C GLN A 26 10.54 -20.31 4.45
N LYS A 27 10.70 -20.49 3.12
CA LYS A 27 11.67 -19.74 2.30
C LYS A 27 11.38 -18.23 2.28
N LEU A 28 10.11 -17.85 2.39
CA LEU A 28 9.68 -16.45 2.52
C LEU A 28 9.73 -15.92 3.95
N GLY A 29 10.18 -16.73 4.91
CA GLY A 29 10.23 -16.39 6.33
C GLY A 29 8.86 -16.38 7.01
N TRP A 30 7.84 -16.99 6.41
CA TRP A 30 6.51 -17.16 6.98
C TRP A 30 6.48 -18.43 7.82
N THR A 31 7.02 -18.36 9.03
CA THR A 31 7.15 -19.51 9.93
C THR A 31 5.86 -19.77 10.72
N VAL A 32 5.15 -18.72 11.11
CA VAL A 32 3.93 -18.79 11.94
C VAL A 32 2.77 -18.15 11.17
N PRO A 33 1.63 -18.87 11.01
CA PRO A 33 0.45 -18.30 10.36
C PRO A 33 -0.13 -17.15 11.19
N THR A 34 -0.53 -16.08 10.51
CA THR A 34 -1.16 -14.93 11.18
C THR A 34 -2.59 -15.26 11.60
N PRO A 35 -3.19 -14.54 12.58
CA PRO A 35 -4.55 -14.85 13.04
C PRO A 35 -5.60 -14.87 11.92
N ILE A 36 -5.49 -13.99 10.92
CA ILE A 36 -6.39 -14.01 9.76
C ILE A 36 -6.20 -15.25 8.88
N GLN A 37 -4.97 -15.75 8.75
CA GLN A 37 -4.70 -16.98 8.02
C GLN A 37 -5.26 -18.19 8.79
N VAL A 38 -5.06 -18.25 10.11
CA VAL A 38 -5.60 -19.31 10.97
C VAL A 38 -7.13 -19.38 10.88
N GLU A 39 -7.82 -18.25 10.99
CA GLU A 39 -9.29 -18.23 10.94
C GLU A 39 -9.85 -18.48 9.53
N SER A 40 -9.16 -18.03 8.47
CA SER A 40 -9.67 -18.16 7.11
C SER A 40 -9.36 -19.48 6.44
N MET A 41 -8.23 -20.11 6.75
CA MET A 41 -7.75 -21.26 6.00
C MET A 41 -8.74 -22.42 5.96
N PRO A 42 -9.33 -22.86 7.09
CA PRO A 42 -10.24 -24.01 7.07
C PRO A 42 -11.44 -23.78 6.16
N SER A 43 -12.03 -22.58 6.20
CA SER A 43 -13.18 -22.24 5.35
C SER A 43 -12.79 -22.06 3.88
N ALA A 44 -11.58 -21.55 3.61
CA ALA A 44 -11.06 -21.40 2.26
C ALA A 44 -10.83 -22.76 1.59
N LEU A 45 -10.25 -23.71 2.33
CA LEU A 45 -9.96 -25.07 1.85
C LEU A 45 -11.23 -25.91 1.67
N ASP A 46 -12.27 -25.67 2.47
CA ASP A 46 -13.62 -26.24 2.29
C ASP A 46 -14.37 -25.64 1.08
N GLY A 47 -13.73 -24.72 0.34
CA GLY A 47 -14.27 -24.14 -0.89
C GLY A 47 -15.38 -23.11 -0.68
N LYS A 48 -15.52 -22.55 0.53
CA LYS A 48 -16.52 -21.54 0.84
C LYS A 48 -16.08 -20.14 0.39
N ASP A 49 -17.06 -19.31 0.07
CA ASP A 49 -16.86 -17.88 -0.12
C ASP A 49 -16.46 -17.22 1.21
N LEU A 50 -15.62 -16.18 1.16
CA LEU A 50 -15.07 -15.55 2.35
C LEU A 50 -15.29 -14.04 2.34
N ILE A 51 -15.65 -13.49 3.50
CA ILE A 51 -15.50 -12.07 3.78
C ILE A 51 -14.62 -11.87 5.02
N ALA A 52 -13.44 -11.33 4.79
CA ALA A 52 -12.39 -11.17 5.79
C ALA A 52 -12.14 -9.69 6.09
N LEU A 53 -12.33 -9.33 7.36
CA LEU A 53 -12.10 -7.99 7.88
C LEU A 53 -10.81 -7.99 8.68
N ALA A 54 -9.78 -7.40 8.09
CA ALA A 54 -8.47 -7.30 8.73
C ALA A 54 -7.69 -6.08 8.23
N GLN A 55 -6.90 -5.52 9.15
CA GLN A 55 -6.02 -4.38 8.88
C GLN A 55 -4.94 -4.70 7.85
N THR A 56 -4.35 -3.66 7.24
CA THR A 56 -3.19 -3.82 6.35
C THR A 56 -2.01 -4.41 7.12
N GLY A 57 -1.25 -5.31 6.50
CA GLY A 57 -0.10 -5.96 7.15
C GLY A 57 -0.45 -7.14 8.07
N SER A 58 -1.72 -7.57 8.12
CA SER A 58 -2.16 -8.75 8.88
C SER A 58 -1.88 -10.10 8.20
N GLY A 59 -1.26 -10.12 7.01
CA GLY A 59 -0.99 -11.35 6.26
C GLY A 59 -2.13 -11.80 5.32
N LYS A 60 -3.04 -10.89 4.93
CA LYS A 60 -4.17 -11.17 4.03
C LYS A 60 -3.78 -11.83 2.72
N THR A 61 -2.64 -11.45 2.13
CA THR A 61 -2.18 -12.04 0.87
C THR A 61 -1.98 -13.54 0.98
N GLY A 62 -1.33 -14.03 2.05
CA GLY A 62 -1.21 -15.46 2.30
C GLY A 62 -2.56 -16.15 2.54
N ALA A 63 -3.50 -15.45 3.20
CA ALA A 63 -4.82 -15.97 3.52
C ALA A 63 -5.66 -16.33 2.28
N PHE A 64 -5.49 -15.62 1.16
CA PHE A 64 -6.13 -15.98 -0.11
C PHE A 64 -5.21 -16.69 -1.10
N ALA A 65 -3.90 -16.42 -1.10
CA ALA A 65 -3.00 -17.00 -2.09
C ALA A 65 -2.79 -18.50 -1.86
N LEU A 66 -2.57 -18.92 -0.61
CA LEU A 66 -2.33 -20.32 -0.26
C LEU A 66 -3.47 -21.26 -0.69
N PRO A 67 -4.75 -21.02 -0.35
CA PRO A 67 -5.82 -21.92 -0.76
C PRO A 67 -6.03 -21.93 -2.29
N ILE A 68 -5.78 -20.80 -2.97
CA ILE A 68 -5.85 -20.73 -4.44
C ILE A 68 -4.74 -21.56 -5.08
N LEU A 69 -3.51 -21.44 -4.58
CA LEU A 69 -2.37 -22.20 -5.09
C LEU A 69 -2.52 -23.70 -4.83
N GLN A 70 -3.03 -24.09 -3.66
CA GLN A 70 -3.27 -25.49 -3.32
C GLN A 70 -4.27 -26.14 -4.29
N GLU A 71 -5.39 -25.47 -4.60
CA GLU A 71 -6.34 -25.99 -5.59
C GLU A 71 -5.73 -26.00 -7.01
N LEU A 72 -4.91 -25.00 -7.34
CA LEU A 72 -4.23 -24.93 -8.63
C LEU A 72 -3.24 -26.09 -8.85
N ILE A 73 -2.57 -26.56 -7.80
CA ILE A 73 -1.70 -27.76 -7.87
C ILE A 73 -2.51 -28.98 -8.30
N ASN A 74 -3.70 -29.16 -7.73
CA ASN A 74 -4.57 -30.29 -8.02
C ASN A 74 -5.29 -30.17 -9.37
N SER A 75 -5.54 -28.95 -9.84
CA SER A 75 -6.24 -28.68 -11.10
C SER A 75 -5.60 -27.53 -11.88
N PRO A 76 -4.43 -27.76 -12.52
CA PRO A 76 -3.72 -26.74 -13.25
C PRO A 76 -4.55 -26.20 -14.41
N GLN A 77 -4.85 -24.90 -14.39
CA GLN A 77 -5.61 -24.23 -15.44
C GLN A 77 -5.08 -22.81 -15.69
N ALA A 78 -5.12 -22.37 -16.93
CA ALA A 78 -4.96 -20.95 -17.25
C ALA A 78 -6.16 -20.14 -16.71
N PHE A 79 -5.90 -18.89 -16.36
CA PHE A 79 -6.89 -17.92 -15.87
C PHE A 79 -7.74 -18.48 -14.71
N PHE A 80 -7.08 -19.21 -13.81
CA PHE A 80 -7.67 -19.89 -12.67
C PHE A 80 -8.19 -18.91 -11.61
N ALA A 81 -7.40 -17.87 -11.33
CA ALA A 81 -7.73 -16.84 -10.34
C ALA A 81 -7.58 -15.42 -10.90
N CYS A 82 -8.45 -14.53 -10.45
CA CYS A 82 -8.41 -13.11 -10.76
C CYS A 82 -8.47 -12.33 -9.46
N VAL A 83 -7.48 -11.47 -9.24
CA VAL A 83 -7.38 -10.64 -8.05
C VAL A 83 -7.52 -9.18 -8.46
N LEU A 84 -8.59 -8.53 -7.99
CA LEU A 84 -8.80 -7.10 -8.17
C LEU A 84 -8.20 -6.34 -6.99
N SER A 85 -7.46 -5.28 -7.34
CA SER A 85 -6.79 -4.41 -6.39
C SER A 85 -6.95 -2.94 -6.80
N PRO A 86 -7.11 -2.00 -5.85
CA PRO A 86 -7.39 -0.59 -6.17
C PRO A 86 -6.20 0.16 -6.77
N THR A 87 -4.95 -0.29 -6.53
CA THR A 87 -3.76 0.41 -7.02
C THR A 87 -2.84 -0.50 -7.81
N ARG A 88 -2.06 0.11 -8.70
CA ARG A 88 -1.16 -0.62 -9.61
C ARG A 88 -0.07 -1.33 -8.83
N GLU A 89 0.42 -0.66 -7.81
CA GLU A 89 1.53 -1.11 -6.99
C GLU A 89 1.08 -2.32 -6.16
N LEU A 90 -0.13 -2.28 -5.57
CA LEU A 90 -0.66 -3.41 -4.80
C LEU A 90 -0.91 -4.62 -5.71
N ALA A 91 -1.36 -4.39 -6.95
CA ALA A 91 -1.49 -5.46 -7.93
C ALA A 91 -0.14 -6.14 -8.25
N ILE A 92 0.94 -5.35 -8.37
CA ILE A 92 2.29 -5.89 -8.59
C ILE A 92 2.75 -6.70 -7.37
N GLN A 93 2.62 -6.15 -6.16
CA GLN A 93 2.98 -6.85 -4.93
C GLN A 93 2.27 -8.19 -4.80
N ILE A 94 0.95 -8.22 -5.04
CA ILE A 94 0.17 -9.45 -4.97
C ILE A 94 0.69 -10.47 -5.99
N ALA A 95 0.98 -10.06 -7.22
CA ALA A 95 1.51 -10.95 -8.23
C ALA A 95 2.90 -11.51 -7.87
N GLU A 96 3.78 -10.68 -7.32
CA GLU A 96 5.09 -11.11 -6.79
C GLU A 96 4.93 -12.15 -5.68
N GLN A 97 3.97 -11.94 -4.76
CA GLN A 97 3.68 -12.91 -3.69
C GLN A 97 3.14 -14.24 -4.24
N PHE A 98 2.24 -14.22 -5.22
CA PHE A 98 1.78 -15.44 -5.89
C PHE A 98 2.92 -16.18 -6.60
N GLN A 99 3.81 -15.46 -7.28
CA GLN A 99 4.96 -16.05 -7.96
C GLN A 99 5.96 -16.63 -6.95
N ALA A 100 6.20 -15.95 -5.84
CA ALA A 100 7.13 -16.39 -4.81
C ALA A 100 6.62 -17.62 -4.05
N LEU A 101 5.33 -17.64 -3.69
CA LEU A 101 4.70 -18.80 -3.07
C LEU A 101 4.56 -19.98 -4.04
N GLY A 102 4.33 -19.69 -5.32
CA GLY A 102 4.10 -20.67 -6.37
C GLY A 102 5.33 -21.00 -7.21
N SER A 103 6.54 -20.65 -6.77
CA SER A 103 7.74 -20.77 -7.61
C SER A 103 8.06 -22.22 -7.95
N GLU A 104 7.87 -23.13 -6.99
CA GLU A 104 8.18 -24.56 -7.16
C GLU A 104 7.16 -25.29 -8.05
N ILE A 105 5.93 -24.79 -8.06
CA ILE A 105 4.82 -25.34 -8.84
C ILE A 105 4.65 -24.63 -10.20
N GLY A 106 5.57 -23.73 -10.55
CA GLY A 106 5.62 -23.07 -11.86
C GLY A 106 4.48 -22.07 -12.12
N VAL A 107 4.02 -21.36 -11.08
CA VAL A 107 2.91 -20.41 -11.21
C VAL A 107 3.27 -19.23 -12.11
N LYS A 108 2.41 -18.97 -13.08
CA LYS A 108 2.50 -17.82 -13.98
C LYS A 108 1.46 -16.78 -13.61
N CYS A 109 1.90 -15.54 -13.38
CA CYS A 109 1.03 -14.41 -13.12
C CYS A 109 1.12 -13.37 -14.24
N ALA A 110 0.01 -12.67 -14.52
CA ALA A 110 0.01 -11.44 -15.31
C ALA A 110 -0.59 -10.30 -14.50
N VAL A 111 0.05 -9.14 -14.60
CA VAL A 111 -0.39 -7.90 -13.94
C VAL A 111 -1.02 -6.98 -14.97
N LEU A 112 -2.28 -6.60 -14.75
CA LEU A 112 -3.01 -5.70 -15.64
C LEU A 112 -3.32 -4.36 -14.97
N VAL A 113 -2.53 -3.34 -15.29
CA VAL A 113 -2.61 -2.01 -14.64
C VAL A 113 -2.56 -0.87 -15.66
N GLY A 114 -3.18 0.25 -15.30
CA GLY A 114 -3.11 1.49 -16.09
C GLY A 114 -1.66 2.00 -16.25
N GLY A 115 -1.41 2.86 -17.24
CA GLY A 115 -0.11 3.54 -17.42
C GLY A 115 1.08 2.63 -17.81
N VAL A 116 0.85 1.33 -17.92
CA VAL A 116 1.74 0.37 -18.60
C VAL A 116 1.17 0.11 -19.99
N ASP A 117 2.07 -0.14 -20.95
CA ASP A 117 1.72 -0.40 -22.34
C ASP A 117 0.74 -1.58 -22.49
N MET A 118 -0.26 -1.40 -23.36
CA MET A 118 -1.35 -2.35 -23.57
C MET A 118 -0.92 -3.57 -24.38
N VAL A 119 0.02 -3.39 -25.32
CA VAL A 119 0.53 -4.47 -26.17
C VAL A 119 1.35 -5.42 -25.32
N GLN A 120 2.22 -4.90 -24.46
CA GLN A 120 3.01 -5.71 -23.53
C GLN A 120 2.13 -6.56 -22.59
N GLN A 121 1.05 -5.97 -22.06
CA GLN A 121 0.09 -6.71 -21.23
C GLN A 121 -0.65 -7.78 -22.04
N SER A 122 -1.00 -7.50 -23.29
CA SER A 122 -1.63 -8.46 -24.20
C SER A 122 -0.71 -9.65 -24.52
N ILE A 123 0.59 -9.40 -24.71
CA ILE A 123 1.61 -10.46 -24.89
C ILE A 123 1.70 -11.33 -23.65
N ASN A 124 1.67 -10.73 -22.45
CA ASN A 124 1.69 -11.49 -21.20
C ASN A 124 0.44 -12.35 -21.01
N LEU A 125 -0.74 -11.86 -21.42
CA LEU A 125 -1.98 -12.63 -21.42
C LEU A 125 -1.96 -13.80 -22.42
N ALA A 126 -1.34 -13.61 -23.59
CA ALA A 126 -1.19 -14.66 -24.59
C ALA A 126 -0.37 -15.86 -24.09
N LYS A 127 0.49 -15.67 -23.07
CA LYS A 127 1.22 -16.74 -22.38
C LYS A 127 0.35 -17.60 -21.46
N ARG A 128 -0.96 -17.31 -21.36
CA ARG A 128 -1.97 -18.04 -20.58
C ARG A 128 -1.56 -18.21 -19.10
N PRO A 129 -1.37 -17.10 -18.36
CA PRO A 129 -1.05 -17.14 -16.94
C PRO A 129 -2.13 -17.86 -16.12
N HIS A 130 -1.77 -18.44 -14.98
CA HIS A 130 -2.72 -19.05 -14.04
C HIS A 130 -3.46 -17.99 -13.22
N VAL A 131 -2.76 -16.93 -12.80
CA VAL A 131 -3.31 -15.86 -11.98
C VAL A 131 -3.24 -14.52 -12.70
N VAL A 132 -4.36 -13.79 -12.76
CA VAL A 132 -4.42 -12.42 -13.27
C VAL A 132 -4.64 -11.47 -12.11
N VAL A 133 -3.73 -10.54 -11.88
CA VAL A 133 -3.87 -9.50 -10.85
C VAL A 133 -4.06 -8.15 -11.54
N ALA A 134 -5.10 -7.41 -11.20
CA ALA A 134 -5.47 -6.24 -12.00
C ALA A 134 -6.12 -5.11 -11.23
N THR A 135 -5.98 -3.89 -11.76
CA THR A 135 -6.90 -2.78 -11.44
C THR A 135 -8.19 -2.89 -12.27
N PRO A 136 -9.39 -2.60 -11.72
CA PRO A 136 -10.67 -2.84 -12.40
C PRO A 136 -10.77 -2.26 -13.81
N GLY A 137 -10.44 -0.98 -13.99
CA GLY A 137 -10.53 -0.33 -15.30
C GLY A 137 -9.67 -1.00 -16.36
N ARG A 138 -8.40 -1.31 -16.06
CA ARG A 138 -7.51 -1.98 -17.02
C ARG A 138 -7.93 -3.42 -17.32
N LEU A 139 -8.45 -4.16 -16.34
CA LEU A 139 -8.98 -5.49 -16.61
C LEU A 139 -10.16 -5.42 -17.59
N MET A 140 -11.06 -4.45 -17.37
CA MET A 140 -12.21 -4.25 -18.25
C MET A 140 -11.79 -3.88 -19.67
N ASP A 141 -10.78 -3.02 -19.82
CA ASP A 141 -10.19 -2.71 -21.14
C ASP A 141 -9.71 -3.98 -21.86
N HIS A 142 -9.03 -4.88 -21.15
CA HIS A 142 -8.56 -6.14 -21.72
C HIS A 142 -9.71 -7.08 -22.07
N LEU A 143 -10.71 -7.22 -21.20
CA LEU A 143 -11.90 -8.06 -21.45
C LEU A 143 -12.68 -7.59 -22.69
N SER A 144 -12.76 -6.28 -22.92
CA SER A 144 -13.47 -5.70 -24.06
C SER A 144 -12.66 -5.72 -25.36
N ASN A 145 -11.35 -5.41 -25.29
CA ASN A 145 -10.57 -5.05 -26.49
C ASN A 145 -9.47 -6.07 -26.84
N THR A 146 -9.11 -6.99 -25.94
CA THR A 146 -8.03 -7.96 -26.20
C THR A 146 -8.60 -9.25 -26.79
N LYS A 147 -8.36 -9.46 -28.09
CA LYS A 147 -8.82 -10.67 -28.79
C LYS A 147 -8.28 -11.94 -28.11
N GLY A 148 -9.17 -12.89 -27.87
CA GLY A 148 -8.83 -14.20 -27.28
C GLY A 148 -8.63 -14.20 -25.76
N PHE A 149 -8.71 -13.05 -25.09
CA PHE A 149 -8.70 -13.00 -23.64
C PHE A 149 -10.13 -13.13 -23.09
N SER A 150 -10.31 -14.01 -22.10
CA SER A 150 -11.60 -14.26 -21.47
C SER A 150 -11.38 -14.90 -20.09
N LEU A 151 -12.22 -14.52 -19.13
CA LEU A 151 -12.24 -15.09 -17.78
C LEU A 151 -13.45 -16.02 -17.57
N ARG A 152 -14.03 -16.58 -18.64
CA ARG A 152 -15.21 -17.47 -18.54
C ARG A 152 -14.97 -18.75 -17.74
N SER A 153 -13.73 -19.21 -17.64
CA SER A 153 -13.34 -20.42 -16.89
C SER A 153 -12.75 -20.11 -15.51
N LEU A 154 -12.92 -18.89 -15.01
CA LEU A 154 -12.39 -18.43 -13.73
C LEU A 154 -12.96 -19.26 -12.56
N LYS A 155 -12.10 -19.73 -11.68
CA LYS A 155 -12.48 -20.48 -10.46
C LYS A 155 -12.47 -19.62 -9.21
N PHE A 156 -11.59 -18.61 -9.15
CA PHE A 156 -11.46 -17.72 -8.01
C PHE A 156 -11.53 -16.24 -8.41
N LEU A 157 -12.35 -15.48 -7.69
CA LEU A 157 -12.31 -14.02 -7.69
C LEU A 157 -11.87 -13.53 -6.31
N VAL A 158 -10.85 -12.68 -6.26
CA VAL A 158 -10.43 -12.01 -5.02
C VAL A 158 -10.62 -10.51 -5.18
N LEU A 159 -11.21 -9.88 -4.17
CA LEU A 159 -11.39 -8.43 -4.05
C LEU A 159 -10.56 -7.96 -2.85
N ASP A 160 -9.34 -7.47 -3.08
CA ASP A 160 -8.49 -6.94 -2.00
C ASP A 160 -8.64 -5.42 -1.87
N GLU A 161 -8.55 -4.93 -0.63
CA GLU A 161 -8.91 -3.56 -0.25
C GLU A 161 -10.29 -3.12 -0.82
N ALA A 162 -11.31 -3.97 -0.61
CA ALA A 162 -12.62 -3.82 -1.24
C ALA A 162 -13.36 -2.52 -0.90
N ASP A 163 -13.07 -1.90 0.25
CA ASP A 163 -13.60 -0.58 0.59
C ASP A 163 -13.09 0.54 -0.34
N ARG A 164 -11.91 0.36 -0.94
CA ARG A 164 -11.31 1.31 -1.91
C ARG A 164 -11.64 1.00 -3.35
N LEU A 165 -11.89 -0.27 -3.66
CA LEU A 165 -12.41 -0.71 -4.96
C LEU A 165 -13.79 -0.09 -5.28
N LEU A 166 -14.49 0.46 -4.28
CA LEU A 166 -15.85 1.01 -4.40
C LEU A 166 -15.89 2.55 -4.44
N ASN A 167 -14.78 3.18 -4.75
CA ASN A 167 -14.77 4.58 -5.17
C ASN A 167 -15.50 4.73 -6.52
N GLU A 168 -16.05 5.92 -6.80
CA GLU A 168 -16.94 6.15 -7.95
C GLU A 168 -16.32 5.76 -9.31
N ASP A 169 -14.98 5.86 -9.43
CA ASP A 169 -14.24 5.53 -10.65
C ASP A 169 -14.22 4.03 -10.97
N PHE A 170 -14.36 3.15 -9.97
CA PHE A 170 -14.19 1.70 -10.12
C PHE A 170 -15.48 0.90 -10.02
N GLU A 171 -16.53 1.45 -9.40
CA GLU A 171 -17.81 0.76 -9.18
C GLU A 171 -18.39 0.24 -10.51
N LYS A 172 -18.39 1.08 -11.56
CA LYS A 172 -18.89 0.70 -12.89
C LYS A 172 -18.09 -0.44 -13.53
N SER A 173 -16.76 -0.34 -13.51
CA SER A 173 -15.90 -1.39 -14.09
C SER A 173 -16.05 -2.72 -13.36
N ILE A 174 -16.24 -2.70 -12.04
CA ILE A 174 -16.47 -3.91 -11.25
C ILE A 174 -17.81 -4.56 -11.63
N ASP A 175 -18.88 -3.78 -11.72
CA ASP A 175 -20.19 -4.29 -12.13
C ASP A 175 -20.13 -4.93 -13.53
N GLU A 176 -19.43 -4.31 -14.48
CA GLU A 176 -19.21 -4.87 -15.82
C GLU A 176 -18.38 -6.17 -15.79
N ILE A 177 -17.29 -6.21 -15.02
CA ILE A 177 -16.47 -7.42 -14.85
C ILE A 177 -17.34 -8.56 -14.29
N LEU A 178 -18.13 -8.30 -13.25
CA LEU A 178 -18.99 -9.29 -12.59
C LEU A 178 -20.04 -9.89 -13.55
N ASN A 179 -20.46 -9.13 -14.56
CA ASN A 179 -21.39 -9.59 -15.59
C ASN A 179 -20.74 -10.53 -16.61
N VAL A 180 -19.42 -10.44 -16.82
CA VAL A 180 -18.69 -11.22 -17.83
C VAL A 180 -18.06 -12.49 -17.26
N ILE A 181 -17.66 -12.48 -15.98
CA ILE A 181 -17.06 -13.64 -15.31
C ILE A 181 -18.12 -14.67 -14.86
N PRO A 182 -17.77 -15.97 -14.71
CA PRO A 182 -18.72 -17.01 -14.34
C PRO A 182 -19.30 -16.77 -12.94
N ARG A 183 -20.59 -17.03 -12.76
CA ARG A 183 -21.24 -16.97 -11.44
C ARG A 183 -20.86 -18.14 -10.54
N ASP A 184 -20.52 -19.29 -11.14
CA ASP A 184 -20.05 -20.46 -10.43
C ASP A 184 -18.52 -20.37 -10.24
N ARG A 185 -18.13 -19.75 -9.12
CA ARG A 185 -16.75 -19.50 -8.71
C ARG A 185 -16.72 -19.30 -7.20
N ARG A 186 -15.54 -19.44 -6.61
CA ARG A 186 -15.28 -19.05 -5.21
C ARG A 186 -14.87 -17.58 -5.19
N THR A 187 -15.44 -16.80 -4.28
CA THR A 187 -15.15 -15.37 -4.13
C THR A 187 -14.63 -15.07 -2.75
N TYR A 188 -13.49 -14.38 -2.67
CA TYR A 188 -12.91 -13.89 -1.43
C TYR A 188 -12.88 -12.35 -1.42
N LEU A 189 -13.52 -11.75 -0.41
CA LEU A 189 -13.55 -10.31 -0.22
C LEU A 189 -12.75 -9.94 1.02
N PHE A 190 -11.68 -9.17 0.83
CA PHE A 190 -10.83 -8.66 1.89
C PHE A 190 -11.00 -7.14 2.00
N SER A 191 -11.32 -6.67 3.20
CA SER A 191 -11.49 -5.24 3.47
C SER A 191 -10.92 -4.89 4.84
N ALA A 192 -10.48 -3.65 5.01
CA ALA A 192 -10.23 -3.13 6.36
C ALA A 192 -11.56 -2.76 7.05
N THR A 193 -12.60 -2.40 6.28
CA THR A 193 -13.81 -1.80 6.82
C THR A 193 -15.09 -2.32 6.17
N MET A 194 -16.17 -2.45 6.94
CA MET A 194 -17.51 -2.80 6.44
C MET A 194 -18.38 -1.57 6.18
N THR A 195 -18.17 -0.94 5.03
CA THR A 195 -19.01 0.18 4.59
C THR A 195 -20.34 -0.30 4.00
N LYS A 196 -21.31 0.61 3.84
CA LYS A 196 -22.57 0.30 3.13
C LYS A 196 -22.30 -0.17 1.69
N LYS A 197 -21.32 0.42 1.02
CA LYS A 197 -20.89 0.01 -0.32
C LYS A 197 -20.30 -1.40 -0.30
N VAL A 198 -19.42 -1.73 0.65
CA VAL A 198 -18.85 -3.09 0.77
C VAL A 198 -19.95 -4.12 1.03
N LYS A 199 -20.97 -3.79 1.84
CA LYS A 199 -22.14 -4.67 2.02
C LYS A 199 -22.94 -4.88 0.72
N LYS A 200 -23.06 -3.86 -0.13
CA LYS A 200 -23.69 -3.97 -1.45
C LYS A 200 -22.87 -4.89 -2.36
N LEU A 201 -21.55 -4.69 -2.43
CA LEU A 201 -20.64 -5.54 -3.20
C LEU A 201 -20.66 -6.98 -2.70
N GLN A 202 -20.70 -7.19 -1.38
CA GLN A 202 -20.81 -8.52 -0.78
C GLN A 202 -22.03 -9.27 -1.32
N ARG A 203 -23.20 -8.61 -1.36
CA ARG A 203 -24.45 -9.21 -1.85
C ARG A 203 -24.43 -9.51 -3.35
N ALA A 204 -23.67 -8.75 -4.12
CA ALA A 204 -23.55 -8.94 -5.56
C ALA A 204 -22.57 -10.06 -5.94
N CYS A 205 -21.51 -10.23 -5.15
CA CYS A 205 -20.38 -11.09 -5.53
C CYS A 205 -20.32 -12.45 -4.84
N LEU A 206 -20.84 -12.57 -3.61
CA LEU A 206 -20.63 -13.75 -2.76
C LEU A 206 -21.91 -14.56 -2.52
N ARG A 207 -21.73 -15.87 -2.30
CA ARG A 207 -22.77 -16.86 -2.00
C ARG A 207 -22.53 -17.47 -0.63
N ASN A 208 -23.43 -17.20 0.32
CA ASN A 208 -23.34 -17.69 1.70
C ASN A 208 -21.91 -17.59 2.32
N PRO A 209 -21.30 -16.39 2.33
CA PRO A 209 -19.89 -16.25 2.71
C PRO A 209 -19.68 -16.44 4.21
N VAL A 210 -18.57 -17.08 4.57
CA VAL A 210 -18.08 -17.11 5.96
C VAL A 210 -17.51 -15.74 6.30
N LYS A 211 -18.01 -15.12 7.36
CA LYS A 211 -17.52 -13.84 7.86
C LYS A 211 -16.44 -14.06 8.91
N ILE A 212 -15.28 -13.47 8.67
CA ILE A 212 -14.09 -13.55 9.51
C ILE A 212 -13.71 -12.14 9.93
N GLU A 213 -13.58 -11.89 11.23
CA GLU A 213 -13.33 -10.57 11.80
C GLU A 213 -12.32 -10.69 12.93
N VAL A 214 -11.05 -10.42 12.60
CA VAL A 214 -9.90 -10.63 13.49
C VAL A 214 -9.58 -9.39 14.32
N ALA A 215 -10.20 -8.24 14.01
CA ALA A 215 -10.00 -6.98 14.72
C ALA A 215 -11.34 -6.40 15.20
N SER A 216 -11.36 -5.91 16.44
CA SER A 216 -12.40 -5.00 16.91
C SER A 216 -12.48 -3.79 15.99
N LYS A 217 -13.71 -3.37 15.66
CA LYS A 217 -14.02 -2.23 14.79
C LYS A 217 -13.05 -1.07 15.02
N TYR A 218 -12.22 -0.77 14.03
CA TYR A 218 -11.35 0.42 13.97
C TYR A 218 -10.32 0.58 15.11
N SER A 219 -9.82 -0.50 15.70
CA SER A 219 -8.72 -0.42 16.67
C SER A 219 -7.35 -0.40 15.98
N THR A 220 -6.45 0.44 16.47
CA THR A 220 -5.01 0.35 16.18
C THR A 220 -4.37 -0.76 17.02
N VAL A 221 -3.20 -1.26 16.61
CA VAL A 221 -2.44 -2.25 17.41
C VAL A 221 -1.95 -1.67 18.73
N ASP A 222 -1.89 -2.49 19.78
CA ASP A 222 -1.49 -2.05 21.12
C ASP A 222 -0.03 -1.57 21.20
N THR A 223 0.83 -2.08 20.32
CA THR A 223 2.25 -1.69 20.22
C THR A 223 2.45 -0.33 19.54
N LEU A 224 1.38 0.32 19.08
CA LEU A 224 1.42 1.64 18.44
C LEU A 224 1.20 2.76 19.45
N ASN A 225 2.25 3.53 19.72
CA ASN A 225 2.15 4.77 20.47
C ASN A 225 1.65 5.90 19.56
N GLN A 226 0.47 6.43 19.85
CA GLN A 226 -0.18 7.49 19.06
C GLN A 226 -0.21 8.78 19.85
N GLN A 227 0.28 9.86 19.25
CA GLN A 227 0.35 11.18 19.86
C GLN A 227 -0.17 12.24 18.89
N TYR A 228 -0.59 13.38 19.41
CA TYR A 228 -0.92 14.56 18.62
C TYR A 228 -0.14 15.77 19.11
N ARG A 229 0.06 16.78 18.26
CA ARG A 229 0.54 18.10 18.69
C ARG A 229 -0.36 19.17 18.10
N PHE A 230 -1.01 19.94 18.95
CA PHE A 230 -1.77 21.11 18.50
C PHE A 230 -0.84 22.31 18.34
N LEU A 231 -0.89 22.96 17.17
CA LEU A 231 0.06 24.02 16.83
C LEU A 231 -0.53 25.02 15.83
N PRO A 232 -0.07 26.29 15.82
CA PRO A 232 -0.44 27.23 14.77
C PRO A 232 0.11 26.79 13.41
N ALA A 233 -0.72 26.86 12.36
CA ALA A 233 -0.34 26.45 11.00
C ALA A 233 0.99 27.07 10.50
N LYS A 234 1.33 28.28 10.93
CA LYS A 234 2.60 28.97 10.57
C LYS A 234 3.86 28.26 11.06
N TYR A 235 3.77 27.46 12.13
CA TYR A 235 4.92 26.80 12.76
C TYR A 235 5.01 25.30 12.42
N LYS A 236 4.08 24.79 11.60
CA LYS A 236 3.97 23.38 11.27
C LYS A 236 5.25 22.77 10.69
N ASP A 237 5.94 23.52 9.83
CA ASP A 237 7.24 23.11 9.27
C ASP A 237 8.32 23.01 10.36
N CYS A 238 8.30 23.88 11.37
CA CYS A 238 9.29 23.88 12.46
C CYS A 238 9.12 22.66 13.35
N TYR A 239 7.87 22.33 13.71
CA TYR A 239 7.56 21.13 14.48
C TYR A 239 7.92 19.85 13.73
N LEU A 240 7.69 19.80 12.41
CA LEU A 240 8.14 18.67 11.59
C LEU A 240 9.66 18.49 11.67
N VAL A 241 10.42 19.57 11.51
CA VAL A 241 11.90 19.54 11.53
C VAL A 241 12.42 19.19 12.93
N TYR A 242 11.82 19.73 13.99
CA TYR A 242 12.13 19.40 15.38
C TYR A 242 12.00 17.89 15.63
N ILE A 243 10.83 17.32 15.32
CA ILE A 243 10.55 15.89 15.52
C ILE A 243 11.53 15.02 14.72
N LEU A 244 11.79 15.37 13.45
CA LEU A 244 12.70 14.60 12.60
C LEU A 244 14.16 14.69 13.05
N THR A 245 14.54 15.77 13.75
CA THR A 245 15.89 15.97 14.28
C THR A 245 16.05 15.18 15.58
N GLU A 246 15.09 15.29 16.50
CA GLU A 246 15.01 14.49 17.74
C GLU A 246 15.01 12.99 17.46
N LYS A 247 14.35 12.56 16.37
CA LYS A 247 14.22 11.16 15.94
C LYS A 247 15.00 10.85 14.67
N CYS A 248 16.17 11.46 14.48
CA CYS A 248 16.95 11.34 13.23
C CYS A 248 17.36 9.91 12.84
N GLN A 249 17.39 8.97 13.79
CA GLN A 249 17.70 7.56 13.54
C GLN A 249 16.50 6.74 13.05
N CYS A 250 15.27 7.25 13.21
CA CYS A 250 14.05 6.54 12.84
C CYS A 250 13.81 6.60 11.33
N THR A 251 13.46 5.45 10.74
CA THR A 251 12.79 5.43 9.44
C THR A 251 11.40 6.03 9.60
N THR A 252 11.10 7.08 8.83
CA THR A 252 9.91 7.91 9.02
C THR A 252 9.12 8.05 7.73
N MET A 253 7.81 7.83 7.81
CA MET A 253 6.86 8.23 6.77
C MET A 253 6.13 9.51 7.15
N VAL A 254 6.14 10.50 6.28
CA VAL A 254 5.43 11.77 6.46
C VAL A 254 4.29 11.87 5.46
N PHE A 255 3.06 12.00 5.94
CA PHE A 255 1.87 12.09 5.10
C PHE A 255 1.43 13.53 4.89
N THR A 256 1.34 13.95 3.63
CA THR A 256 0.78 15.25 3.23
C THR A 256 -0.49 15.06 2.40
N ARG A 257 -1.26 16.15 2.26
CA ARG A 257 -2.50 16.14 1.48
C ARG A 257 -2.27 16.20 -0.03
N THR A 258 -1.31 17.00 -0.48
CA THR A 258 -1.10 17.28 -1.92
C THR A 258 0.27 16.83 -2.41
N CYS A 259 0.35 16.50 -3.70
CA CYS A 259 1.62 16.17 -4.36
C CYS A 259 2.61 17.34 -4.30
N ASP A 260 2.15 18.57 -4.49
CA ASP A 260 3.00 19.77 -4.40
C ASP A 260 3.61 19.92 -3.00
N ALA A 261 2.84 19.64 -1.95
CA ALA A 261 3.34 19.64 -0.58
C ALA A 261 4.41 18.55 -0.35
N THR A 262 4.24 17.35 -0.93
CA THR A 262 5.27 16.30 -0.83
C THR A 262 6.62 16.78 -1.38
N GLN A 263 6.60 17.42 -2.55
CA GLN A 263 7.81 17.90 -3.21
C GLN A 263 8.43 19.07 -2.45
N LEU A 264 7.60 20.05 -2.07
CA LEU A 264 8.06 21.23 -1.33
C LEU A 264 8.72 20.84 -0.01
N LEU A 265 8.07 19.97 0.79
CA LEU A 265 8.64 19.52 2.05
C LEU A 265 9.92 18.73 1.86
N ALA A 266 10.00 17.86 0.84
CA ALA A 266 11.22 17.09 0.59
C ALA A 266 12.40 18.00 0.26
N LEU A 267 12.21 19.01 -0.59
CA LEU A 267 13.25 19.99 -0.92
C LEU A 267 13.63 20.85 0.29
N MET A 268 12.65 21.30 1.07
CA MET A 268 12.89 22.05 2.30
C MET A 268 13.73 21.24 3.30
N LEU A 269 13.36 19.98 3.55
CA LEU A 269 14.09 19.10 4.46
C LEU A 269 15.52 18.83 3.96
N ARG A 270 15.71 18.62 2.64
CA ARG A 270 17.05 18.46 2.04
C ARG A 270 17.92 19.70 2.22
N ASN A 271 17.37 20.90 2.04
CA ASN A 271 18.06 22.17 2.30
C ASN A 271 18.49 22.30 3.77
N LEU A 272 17.80 21.61 4.69
CA LEU A 272 18.14 21.55 6.11
C LEU A 272 19.12 20.41 6.45
N GLY A 273 19.53 19.59 5.47
CA GLY A 273 20.41 18.43 5.65
C GLY A 273 19.68 17.13 6.02
N ILE A 274 18.34 17.12 6.00
CA ILE A 274 17.54 15.93 6.29
C ILE A 274 17.29 15.15 4.99
N ARG A 275 17.67 13.87 4.98
CA ARG A 275 17.57 12.98 3.80
C ARG A 275 16.13 12.53 3.57
N ALA A 276 15.36 13.41 2.94
CA ALA A 276 13.96 13.18 2.60
C ALA A 276 13.76 12.85 1.11
N ILE A 277 12.83 11.96 0.80
CA ILE A 277 12.45 11.63 -0.57
C ILE A 277 10.93 11.73 -0.76
N PRO A 278 10.43 12.43 -1.79
CA PRO A 278 9.00 12.47 -2.06
C PRO A 278 8.58 11.27 -2.91
N ILE A 279 7.40 10.73 -2.63
CA ILE A 279 6.66 9.82 -3.50
C ILE A 279 5.27 10.41 -3.71
N SER A 280 4.96 10.78 -4.95
CA SER A 280 3.69 11.42 -5.31
C SER A 280 3.05 10.78 -6.54
N GLY A 281 1.77 11.07 -6.77
CA GLY A 281 1.04 10.60 -7.94
C GLY A 281 1.50 11.21 -9.27
N HIS A 282 2.30 12.29 -9.23
CA HIS A 282 2.88 12.90 -10.43
C HIS A 282 4.15 12.20 -10.93
N MET A 283 4.76 11.36 -10.09
CA MET A 283 5.95 10.60 -10.47
C MET A 283 5.59 9.44 -11.38
N THR A 284 6.45 9.16 -12.36
CA THR A 284 6.33 7.93 -13.14
C THR A 284 6.54 6.71 -12.26
N GLN A 285 6.03 5.56 -12.66
CA GLN A 285 6.15 4.33 -11.89
C GLN A 285 7.61 3.94 -11.63
N SER A 286 8.48 4.07 -12.63
CA SER A 286 9.93 3.81 -12.50
C SER A 286 10.54 4.71 -11.41
N LYS A 287 10.20 6.00 -11.39
CA LYS A 287 10.70 6.93 -10.37
C LYS A 287 10.19 6.61 -8.97
N ARG A 288 8.92 6.22 -8.84
CA ARG A 288 8.36 5.78 -7.53
C ARG A 288 9.07 4.55 -7.00
N LEU A 289 9.36 3.58 -7.86
CA LEU A 289 10.12 2.38 -7.50
C LEU A 289 11.58 2.71 -7.14
N GLY A 290 12.24 3.57 -7.90
CA GLY A 290 13.59 4.05 -7.59
C GLY A 290 13.65 4.74 -6.22
N ALA A 291 12.73 5.67 -5.97
CA ALA A 291 12.63 6.36 -4.67
C ALA A 291 12.35 5.39 -3.51
N LEU A 292 11.48 4.40 -3.74
CA LEU A 292 11.21 3.36 -2.75
C LEU A 292 12.46 2.50 -2.47
N ASN A 293 13.22 2.15 -3.50
CA ASN A 293 14.44 1.36 -3.36
C ASN A 293 15.51 2.12 -2.56
N MET A 294 15.70 3.42 -2.81
CA MET A 294 16.58 4.26 -2.01
C MET A 294 16.17 4.30 -0.54
N PHE A 295 14.86 4.38 -0.28
CA PHE A 295 14.32 4.31 1.08
C PHE A 295 14.56 2.93 1.73
N LYS A 296 14.29 1.84 1.01
CA LYS A 296 14.55 0.46 1.46
C LYS A 296 16.02 0.19 1.74
N ALA A 297 16.92 0.80 0.96
CA ALA A 297 18.37 0.67 1.12
C ALA A 297 18.94 1.51 2.29
N GLY A 298 18.13 2.36 2.94
CA GLY A 298 18.58 3.24 4.03
C GLY A 298 19.34 4.48 3.57
N GLU A 299 19.37 4.76 2.27
CA GLU A 299 19.96 5.99 1.70
C GLU A 299 19.16 7.23 2.11
N CYS A 300 17.85 7.05 2.33
CA CYS A 300 16.95 8.05 2.91
C CYS A 300 16.29 7.46 4.15
N ASN A 301 16.12 8.27 5.19
CA ASN A 301 15.37 7.90 6.39
C ASN A 301 13.98 8.54 6.44
N VAL A 302 13.67 9.52 5.57
CA VAL A 302 12.36 10.18 5.54
C VAL A 302 11.69 10.00 4.18
N LEU A 303 10.53 9.37 4.16
CA LEU A 303 9.68 9.21 2.98
C LEU A 303 8.45 10.11 3.09
N ILE A 304 8.29 11.08 2.20
CA ILE A 304 7.13 11.98 2.17
C ILE A 304 6.16 11.55 1.09
N CYS A 305 4.90 11.35 1.42
CA CYS A 305 3.93 10.83 0.46
C CYS A 305 2.51 11.33 0.70
N THR A 306 1.70 11.27 -0.34
CA THR A 306 0.24 11.37 -0.21
C THR A 306 -0.36 10.00 0.09
N ASP A 307 -1.61 9.98 0.57
CA ASP A 307 -2.35 8.74 0.77
C ASP A 307 -2.33 7.87 -0.47
N VAL A 308 -2.63 8.43 -1.65
CA VAL A 308 -2.67 7.69 -2.91
C VAL A 308 -1.29 7.14 -3.26
N ALA A 309 -0.24 7.94 -3.09
CA ALA A 309 1.10 7.57 -3.53
C ALA A 309 1.76 6.53 -2.62
N SER A 310 1.38 6.48 -1.33
CA SER A 310 1.83 5.46 -0.37
C SER A 310 1.17 4.09 -0.54
N ARG A 311 0.05 4.02 -1.27
CA ARG A 311 -0.76 2.80 -1.38
C ARG A 311 -0.18 1.85 -2.42
N GLY A 312 -0.19 0.58 -2.07
CA GLY A 312 0.33 -0.51 -2.88
C GLY A 312 1.84 -0.54 -3.10
N LEU A 313 2.58 0.46 -2.62
CA LEU A 313 4.03 0.32 -2.55
C LEU A 313 4.36 -0.64 -1.40
N ASP A 314 5.32 -1.53 -1.65
CA ASP A 314 5.89 -2.40 -0.63
C ASP A 314 6.82 -1.61 0.26
N ILE A 315 6.23 -0.73 1.06
CA ILE A 315 6.99 0.07 2.00
C ILE A 315 7.26 -0.82 3.22
N PRO A 316 8.54 -1.04 3.59
CA PRO A 316 8.86 -1.78 4.81
C PRO A 316 8.21 -1.10 6.01
N SER A 317 7.99 -1.86 7.08
CA SER A 317 7.54 -1.26 8.33
C SER A 317 8.52 -0.16 8.75
N VAL A 318 7.99 1.03 9.03
CA VAL A 318 8.78 2.17 9.48
C VAL A 318 8.68 2.34 10.99
N ASP A 319 9.65 3.01 11.60
CA ASP A 319 9.68 3.24 13.05
C ASP A 319 8.68 4.34 13.46
N MET A 320 8.50 5.34 12.58
CA MET A 320 7.65 6.49 12.85
C MET A 320 6.76 6.88 11.66
N VAL A 321 5.53 7.26 11.96
CA VAL A 321 4.60 7.90 11.02
C VAL A 321 4.28 9.31 11.52
N ILE A 322 4.42 10.31 10.66
CA ILE A 322 4.00 11.68 10.93
C ILE A 322 2.85 12.02 10.00
N ASN A 323 1.66 12.25 10.56
CA ASN A 323 0.58 12.91 9.84
C ASN A 323 0.91 14.40 9.84
N TYR A 324 1.64 14.85 8.81
CA TYR A 324 1.86 16.28 8.61
C TYR A 324 0.50 16.93 8.38
N ASP A 325 -0.26 16.49 7.37
CA ASP A 325 -1.65 16.93 7.20
C ASP A 325 -2.63 15.90 7.76
N ILE A 326 -3.63 16.33 8.53
CA ILE A 326 -4.65 15.42 9.07
C ILE A 326 -5.53 14.90 7.91
N PRO A 327 -5.77 13.58 7.82
CA PRO A 327 -6.62 13.03 6.77
C PRO A 327 -8.06 13.51 6.95
N THR A 328 -8.72 13.88 5.84
CA THR A 328 -10.12 14.34 5.85
C THR A 328 -11.10 13.22 6.15
N ASN A 329 -10.72 11.98 5.86
CA ASN A 329 -11.46 10.77 6.23
C ASN A 329 -10.75 10.08 7.38
N SER A 330 -11.44 9.88 8.51
CA SER A 330 -10.88 9.26 9.71
C SER A 330 -10.39 7.83 9.47
N LYS A 331 -10.91 7.12 8.46
CA LYS A 331 -10.41 5.77 8.11
C LYS A 331 -9.01 5.80 7.52
N ASP A 332 -8.66 6.85 6.78
CA ASP A 332 -7.33 6.99 6.20
C ASP A 332 -6.27 7.11 7.30
N TYR A 333 -6.61 7.66 8.46
CA TYR A 333 -5.73 7.66 9.63
C TYR A 333 -5.25 6.26 10.01
N ILE A 334 -6.18 5.29 10.14
CA ILE A 334 -5.85 3.88 10.47
C ILE A 334 -4.87 3.30 9.45
N HIS A 335 -5.06 3.61 8.17
CA HIS A 335 -4.20 3.12 7.09
C HIS A 335 -2.80 3.76 7.08
N ARG A 336 -2.71 5.02 7.50
CA ARG A 336 -1.44 5.75 7.62
C ARG A 336 -0.65 5.24 8.81
N VAL A 337 -1.25 5.21 10.00
CA VAL A 337 -0.55 4.78 11.22
C VAL A 337 -0.24 3.28 11.22
N GLY A 338 -1.04 2.47 10.51
CA GLY A 338 -0.73 1.06 10.23
C GLY A 338 0.46 0.82 9.30
N ARG A 339 1.27 1.84 8.97
CA ARG A 339 2.58 1.70 8.30
C ARG A 339 3.72 1.44 9.28
N THR A 340 3.51 1.73 10.56
CA THR A 340 4.41 1.40 11.65
C THR A 340 3.79 0.31 12.54
N ALA A 341 4.50 -0.12 13.58
CA ALA A 341 4.06 -1.12 14.55
C ALA A 341 3.57 -2.46 13.93
N ARG A 342 4.19 -2.90 12.81
CA ARG A 342 3.82 -4.15 12.14
C ARG A 342 4.55 -5.35 12.74
N ALA A 343 3.92 -6.52 12.63
CA ALA A 343 4.50 -7.81 13.04
C ALA A 343 5.05 -7.81 14.49
N GLY A 344 4.30 -7.21 15.42
CA GLY A 344 4.65 -7.16 16.84
C GLY A 344 5.70 -6.13 17.23
N ARG A 345 6.23 -5.33 16.29
CA ARG A 345 7.16 -4.24 16.59
C ARG A 345 6.45 -3.06 17.25
N TYR A 346 7.20 -2.30 18.03
CA TYR A 346 6.79 -0.99 18.51
C TYR A 346 6.84 0.03 17.37
N GLY A 347 5.95 1.03 17.43
CA GLY A 347 5.89 2.10 16.45
C GLY A 347 5.33 3.37 17.04
N VAL A 348 5.68 4.51 16.44
CA VAL A 348 5.21 5.83 16.88
C VAL A 348 4.43 6.52 15.75
N ALA A 349 3.27 7.08 16.08
CA ALA A 349 2.49 7.90 15.16
C ALA A 349 2.22 9.29 15.76
N ILE A 350 2.71 10.35 15.13
CA ILE A 350 2.53 11.74 15.58
C ILE A 350 1.66 12.49 14.58
N SER A 351 0.62 13.16 15.07
CA SER A 351 -0.29 13.96 14.23
C SER A 351 -0.15 15.44 14.52
N LEU A 352 0.25 16.22 13.51
CA LEU A 352 0.38 17.68 13.61
C LEU A 352 -0.97 18.32 13.29
N VAL A 353 -1.66 18.82 14.31
CA VAL A 353 -3.01 19.37 14.20
C VAL A 353 -2.93 20.88 14.28
N ASN A 354 -3.42 21.57 13.25
CA ASN A 354 -3.57 23.03 13.30
C ASN A 354 -5.04 23.46 13.49
N GLN A 355 -5.26 24.77 13.61
CA GLN A 355 -6.59 25.35 13.85
C GLN A 355 -7.63 25.01 12.77
N TYR A 356 -7.21 24.67 11.55
CA TYR A 356 -8.11 24.31 10.44
C TYR A 356 -8.38 22.81 10.34
N GLU A 357 -7.61 22.00 11.05
CA GLU A 357 -7.64 20.53 10.97
C GLU A 357 -8.25 19.86 12.21
N LEU A 358 -8.63 20.68 13.21
CA LEU A 358 -9.14 20.22 14.51
C LEU A 358 -10.40 19.35 14.36
N GLU A 359 -11.34 19.72 13.48
CA GLU A 359 -12.56 18.94 13.27
C GLU A 359 -12.25 17.54 12.74
N TRP A 360 -11.37 17.42 11.74
CA TRP A 360 -10.95 16.12 11.20
C TRP A 360 -10.24 15.28 12.25
N TYR A 361 -9.41 15.91 13.09
CA TYR A 361 -8.75 15.23 14.20
C TYR A 361 -9.75 14.69 15.24
N ILE A 362 -10.76 15.47 15.62
CA ILE A 362 -11.82 15.02 16.54
C ILE A 362 -12.56 13.80 15.97
N GLN A 363 -12.80 13.75 14.66
CA GLN A 363 -13.42 12.58 14.02
C GLN A 363 -12.52 11.33 14.07
N ILE A 364 -11.20 11.50 14.09
CA ILE A 364 -10.25 10.40 14.26
C ILE A 364 -10.35 9.85 15.68
N GLU A 365 -10.28 10.70 16.71
CA GLU A 365 -10.41 10.27 18.12
C GLU A 365 -11.73 9.54 18.37
N LYS A 366 -12.83 10.04 17.78
CA LYS A 366 -14.15 9.37 17.82
C LYS A 366 -14.15 8.01 17.14
N LEU A 367 -13.40 7.85 16.04
CA LEU A 367 -13.34 6.59 15.30
C LEU A 367 -12.56 5.53 16.08
N ILE A 368 -11.45 5.92 16.72
CA ILE A 368 -10.59 5.02 17.51
C ILE A 368 -11.06 4.85 18.96
N ASP A 369 -12.11 5.58 19.35
CA ASP A 369 -12.68 5.62 20.71
C ASP A 369 -11.61 5.88 21.79
N LYS A 370 -10.67 6.78 21.50
CA LYS A 370 -9.52 7.06 22.36
C LYS A 370 -9.08 8.51 22.24
N LYS A 371 -8.83 9.14 23.39
CA LYS A 371 -8.12 10.42 23.48
C LYS A 371 -6.62 10.17 23.36
N LEU A 372 -5.99 10.81 22.38
CA LEU A 372 -4.56 10.63 22.17
C LEU A 372 -3.78 11.57 23.10
N PRO A 373 -2.66 11.13 23.70
CA PRO A 373 -1.79 12.02 24.46
C PRO A 373 -1.11 13.05 23.55
N GLU A 374 -0.78 14.20 24.12
CA GLU A 374 -0.01 15.22 23.42
C GLU A 374 1.47 14.81 23.31
N PHE A 375 2.08 15.13 22.17
CA PHE A 375 3.52 14.97 21.95
C PHE A 375 4.26 16.08 22.70
N PRO A 376 5.20 15.74 23.60
CA PRO A 376 5.95 16.74 24.35
C PRO A 376 6.91 17.47 23.41
N ALA A 377 6.73 18.78 23.27
CA ALA A 377 7.62 19.66 22.53
C ALA A 377 7.59 21.03 23.18
N GLU A 378 8.74 21.51 23.63
CA GLU A 378 8.89 22.86 24.19
C GLU A 378 8.85 23.88 23.06
N GLU A 379 7.89 24.81 23.12
CA GLU A 379 7.66 25.75 22.02
C GLU A 379 8.88 26.62 21.74
N ASP A 380 9.57 27.08 22.79
CA ASP A 380 10.77 27.90 22.66
C ASP A 380 11.89 27.19 21.88
N GLU A 381 12.11 25.89 22.14
CA GLU A 381 13.09 25.09 21.41
C GLU A 381 12.73 24.94 19.94
N VAL A 382 11.45 24.70 19.64
CA VAL A 382 10.96 24.56 18.27
C VAL A 382 11.13 25.87 17.50
N LEU A 383 10.86 27.00 18.15
CA LEU A 383 10.91 28.32 17.52
C LEU A 383 12.34 28.79 17.24
N LEU A 384 13.37 28.24 17.89
CA LEU A 384 14.77 28.45 17.50
C LEU A 384 15.05 28.03 16.05
N LEU A 385 14.29 27.08 15.51
CA LEU A 385 14.41 26.60 14.13
C LEU A 385 13.74 27.54 13.12
N PHE A 386 12.93 28.52 13.56
CA PHE A 386 11.98 29.24 12.71
C PHE A 386 12.64 29.92 11.51
N GLU A 387 13.67 30.75 11.72
CA GLU A 387 14.32 31.47 10.62
C GLU A 387 15.04 30.53 9.65
N ARG A 388 15.71 29.48 10.16
CA ARG A 388 16.39 28.47 9.33
C ARG A 388 15.39 27.70 8.47
N VAL A 389 14.26 27.27 9.04
CA VAL A 389 13.20 26.54 8.33
C VAL A 389 12.53 27.42 7.28
N LYS A 390 12.24 28.67 7.63
CA LYS A 390 11.66 29.67 6.72
C LYS A 390 12.58 29.96 5.53
N GLU A 391 13.88 30.10 5.76
CA GLU A 391 14.86 30.27 4.68
C GLU A 391 14.93 29.04 3.78
N ALA A 392 15.02 27.84 4.36
CA ALA A 392 15.04 26.59 3.60
C ALA A 392 13.79 26.40 2.73
N LYS A 393 12.62 26.78 3.26
CA LYS A 393 11.35 26.76 2.52
C LYS A 393 11.33 27.78 1.38
N ARG A 394 11.87 28.99 1.61
CA ARG A 394 12.01 30.01 0.57
C ARG A 394 12.89 29.53 -0.58
N LEU A 395 14.01 28.88 -0.27
CA LEU A 395 14.91 28.28 -1.26
C LEU A 395 14.20 27.15 -2.04
N ALA A 396 13.48 26.27 -1.35
CA ALA A 396 12.71 25.20 -1.98
C ALA A 396 11.65 25.74 -2.96
N LEU A 397 10.91 26.77 -2.57
CA LEU A 397 9.93 27.45 -3.44
C LEU A 397 10.59 28.10 -4.67
N LYS A 398 11.78 28.70 -4.50
CA LYS A 398 12.54 29.26 -5.61
C LYS A 398 12.96 28.18 -6.61
N ASN A 399 13.48 27.05 -6.12
CA ASN A 399 13.88 25.92 -6.97
C ASN A 399 12.70 25.37 -7.78
N ILE A 400 11.52 25.24 -7.18
CA ILE A 400 10.31 24.78 -7.87
C ILE A 400 9.90 25.77 -8.98
N LYS A 401 9.95 27.08 -8.71
CA LYS A 401 9.62 28.13 -9.70
C LYS A 401 10.61 28.15 -10.87
N ASP A 402 11.91 28.09 -10.57
CA ASP A 402 12.97 28.13 -11.57
C ASP A 402 12.97 26.86 -12.45
N GLY A 403 12.61 25.70 -11.89
CA GLY A 403 12.39 24.46 -12.63
C GLY A 403 11.13 24.44 -13.51
N GLY A 404 10.09 25.18 -13.13
CA GLY A 404 8.84 25.31 -13.89
C GLY A 404 8.97 26.10 -15.19
N GLY A 405 9.93 27.03 -15.28
CA GLY A 405 10.13 27.91 -16.45
C GLY A 405 10.71 27.23 -17.69
N LYS A 406 11.33 26.05 -17.56
CA LYS A 406 11.91 25.28 -18.68
C LYS A 406 10.95 24.28 -19.34
N LYS A 407 9.69 24.19 -18.90
CA LYS A 407 8.65 23.31 -19.47
C LYS A 407 8.06 23.79 -20.81
N ARG A 408 8.89 24.27 -21.75
CA ARG A 408 8.50 24.47 -23.16
C ARG A 408 9.46 23.74 -24.10
N ARG A 409 9.49 22.41 -23.99
CA ARG A 409 9.66 21.43 -25.09
C ARG A 409 10.00 20.05 -24.50
N GLY A 410 9.02 19.15 -24.52
CA GLY A 410 9.20 17.73 -24.82
C GLY A 410 10.01 16.80 -23.91
N GLU A 411 10.76 17.26 -22.90
CA GLU A 411 11.57 16.35 -22.07
C GLU A 411 11.47 16.67 -20.56
N ASN A 412 11.23 15.61 -19.78
CA ASN A 412 10.79 15.64 -18.38
C ASN A 412 11.98 15.63 -17.39
N TYR A 413 12.93 16.56 -17.57
CA TYR A 413 14.22 16.67 -16.85
C TYR A 413 14.14 17.55 -15.58
N GLY A 414 13.47 17.10 -14.51
CA GLY A 414 13.46 17.85 -13.24
C GLY A 414 13.78 17.00 -12.01
N GLU A 415 13.05 15.90 -11.85
CA GLU A 415 13.06 15.16 -10.57
C GLU A 415 14.21 14.15 -10.45
N GLU A 416 14.69 13.57 -11.55
CA GLU A 416 15.81 12.60 -11.53
C GLU A 416 17.14 13.31 -11.25
N GLU A 417 17.42 14.43 -11.92
CA GLU A 417 18.67 15.17 -11.68
C GLU A 417 18.78 15.65 -10.24
N ASP A 418 17.70 16.13 -9.63
CA ASP A 418 17.75 16.64 -8.25
C ASP A 418 17.88 15.53 -7.19
N ILE A 419 17.31 14.35 -7.42
CA ILE A 419 17.47 13.20 -6.52
C ILE A 419 18.86 12.58 -6.70
N ASP A 420 19.26 12.29 -7.95
CA ASP A 420 20.54 11.66 -8.25
C ASP A 420 21.72 12.58 -7.88
N LYS A 421 21.60 13.88 -8.12
CA LYS A 421 22.62 14.87 -7.71
C LYS A 421 22.72 14.99 -6.19
N TYR A 422 21.60 14.94 -5.48
CA TYR A 422 21.60 15.01 -4.02
C TYR A 422 22.23 13.77 -3.39
N PHE A 423 21.96 12.57 -3.93
CA PHE A 423 22.51 11.31 -3.44
C PHE A 423 23.80 10.87 -4.15
N GLY A 424 24.39 11.73 -4.99
CA GLY A 424 25.67 11.46 -5.68
C GLY A 424 25.64 10.29 -6.68
N HIS A 425 24.45 9.89 -7.14
CA HIS A 425 24.31 8.82 -8.12
C HIS A 425 24.72 9.34 -9.49
N LYS A 426 25.93 8.97 -9.97
CA LYS A 426 26.32 9.21 -11.36
C LYS A 426 25.46 8.31 -12.25
N GLY A 427 24.37 8.86 -12.77
CA GLY A 427 23.52 8.19 -13.76
C GLY A 427 24.38 7.54 -14.84
N GLY A 428 24.29 6.22 -14.96
CA GLY A 428 24.96 5.45 -15.99
C GLY A 428 24.47 5.93 -17.35
N LYS A 429 25.27 6.75 -18.04
CA LYS A 429 25.03 7.08 -19.44
C LYS A 429 25.02 5.77 -20.22
N SER A 430 23.85 5.34 -20.65
CA SER A 430 23.69 4.25 -21.60
C SER A 430 24.50 4.62 -22.85
N LYS A 431 25.64 3.96 -23.03
CA LYS A 431 26.47 4.11 -24.24
C LYS A 431 25.63 3.59 -25.40
N LYS A 432 25.06 4.51 -26.19
CA LYS A 432 24.57 4.19 -27.53
C LYS A 432 25.75 3.62 -28.32
N PHE A 433 25.78 2.31 -28.47
CA PHE A 433 26.55 1.66 -29.52
C PHE A 433 25.98 2.15 -30.86
N LYS A 434 26.73 2.99 -31.57
CA LYS A 434 26.54 3.16 -33.01
C LYS A 434 27.15 1.94 -33.68
N SER A 435 26.30 1.05 -34.19
CA SER A 435 26.72 0.09 -35.20
C SER A 435 27.16 0.87 -36.45
N ARG A 436 28.39 0.63 -36.90
CA ARG A 436 28.78 0.80 -38.29
C ARG A 436 28.64 -0.54 -38.98
#